data_AF-A0A449I7P6-F1
#
_entry.id   AF-A0A449I7P6-F1
#
_cell.length_a   1.000
_cell.length_b   1.000
_cell.length_c   1.000
_cell.angle_alpha   90.00
_cell.angle_beta   90.00
_cell.angle_gamma   90.00
#
_symmetry.space_group_name_H-M   'P 1'
#
loop_
_entity.id
_entity.type
_entity.pdbx_description
1 polymer ?
#
loop_
_entity_poly.entity_id
_entity_poly.type
_entity_poly.pdbx_seq_one_letter_code
_entity_poly.pdbx_strand_id
1 'polypeptide(L)'
;MTHLKARKASNHEAFGTFLMRELSRLHIRRNDFRDVCHMSRTYLEEIKQGKGNYEVDYYEHILRAFEEFTDEEDAHRIYVEGVRLLFPGLTKKDGGQEEV
;
A
#
# COMPACT_ATOMS: atom_id res chain seq x y z
N MET A 1 2.45 -9.60 19.17
CA MET A 1 2.26 -8.17 19.55
C MET A 1 2.86 -7.20 18.52
N THR A 2 2.90 -7.54 17.23
CA THR A 2 3.67 -6.78 16.21
C THR A 2 2.78 -6.03 15.21
N HIS A 3 1.56 -6.51 14.93
CA HIS A 3 0.64 -5.86 13.97
C HIS A 3 0.07 -4.51 14.45
N LEU A 4 0.00 -4.29 15.77
CA LEU A 4 -0.59 -3.07 16.34
C LEU A 4 0.31 -1.81 16.14
N LYS A 5 1.63 -1.99 16.02
CA LYS A 5 2.58 -0.89 15.82
C LYS A 5 2.58 -0.39 14.37
N ALA A 6 2.42 -1.28 13.39
CA ALA A 6 2.30 -0.93 11.99
C ALA A 6 1.06 -0.05 11.73
N ARG A 7 -0.08 -0.39 12.34
CA ARG A 7 -1.37 0.35 12.25
C ARG A 7 -1.30 1.83 12.63
N LYS A 8 -0.38 2.26 13.50
CA LYS A 8 -0.24 3.66 13.96
C LYS A 8 0.79 4.49 13.20
N ALA A 9 1.67 3.84 12.42
CA ALA A 9 2.78 4.51 11.74
C ALA A 9 2.58 4.62 10.22
N SER A 10 1.43 4.17 9.71
CA SER A 10 1.18 4.11 8.28
C SER A 10 0.76 5.44 7.68
N ASN A 11 1.42 5.82 6.59
CA ASN A 11 1.11 7.04 5.85
C ASN A 11 0.01 6.79 4.81
N HIS A 12 -1.23 6.72 5.29
CA HIS A 12 -2.40 6.40 4.46
C HIS A 12 -2.70 7.45 3.39
N GLU A 13 -2.42 8.73 3.66
CA GLU A 13 -2.63 9.82 2.69
C GLU A 13 -1.65 9.73 1.52
N ALA A 14 -0.35 9.53 1.81
CA ALA A 14 0.66 9.33 0.77
C ALA A 14 0.39 8.05 -0.02
N PHE A 15 -0.01 6.97 0.67
CA PHE A 15 -0.38 5.72 0.02
C PHE A 15 -1.61 5.87 -0.87
N GLY A 16 -2.68 6.54 -0.41
CA GLY A 16 -3.87 6.80 -1.22
C GLY A 16 -3.57 7.63 -2.46
N THR A 17 -2.69 8.64 -2.33
CA THR A 17 -2.23 9.45 -3.46
C THR A 17 -1.42 8.62 -4.46
N PHE A 18 -0.50 7.80 -3.96
CA PHE A 18 0.29 6.86 -4.78
C PHE A 18 -0.60 5.88 -5.53
N LEU A 19 -1.55 5.23 -4.84
CA LEU A 19 -2.47 4.28 -5.42
C LEU A 19 -3.25 4.91 -6.59
N MET A 20 -3.77 6.13 -6.40
CA MET A 20 -4.48 6.84 -7.46
C MET A 20 -3.58 7.18 -8.66
N ARG A 21 -2.31 7.52 -8.41
CA ARG A 21 -1.33 7.78 -9.46
C ARG A 21 -1.09 6.54 -10.31
N GLU A 22 -0.84 5.39 -9.67
CA GLU A 22 -0.52 4.15 -10.39
C GLU A 22 -1.73 3.59 -11.14
N LEU A 23 -2.93 3.67 -10.57
CA LEU A 23 -4.17 3.33 -11.29
C LEU A 23 -4.35 4.21 -12.54
N SER A 24 -4.08 5.52 -12.42
CA SER A 24 -4.16 6.43 -13.57
C SER A 24 -3.08 6.15 -14.62
N ARG A 25 -1.85 5.83 -14.20
CA ARG A 25 -0.70 5.55 -15.09
C ARG A 25 -0.94 4.29 -15.91
N LEU A 26 -1.48 3.25 -15.28
CA LEU A 26 -1.77 1.96 -15.91
C LEU A 26 -3.13 1.94 -16.62
N HIS A 27 -3.84 3.07 -16.67
CA HIS A 27 -5.19 3.18 -17.24
C HIS A 27 -6.21 2.20 -16.64
N ILE A 28 -6.03 1.82 -15.36
CA ILE A 28 -6.90 0.90 -14.65
C ILE A 28 -8.10 1.68 -14.11
N ARG A 29 -9.32 1.21 -14.43
CA ARG A 29 -10.52 1.79 -13.84
C ARG A 29 -10.62 1.37 -12.38
N ARG A 30 -10.99 2.33 -11.52
CA ARG A 30 -11.15 2.09 -10.08
C ARG A 30 -12.11 0.95 -9.75
N ASN A 31 -13.18 0.77 -10.53
CA ASN A 31 -14.14 -0.31 -10.30
C ASN A 31 -13.51 -1.68 -10.63
N ASP A 32 -12.80 -1.79 -11.75
CA ASP A 32 -12.16 -3.04 -12.17
C ASP A 32 -11.09 -3.46 -11.14
N PHE A 33 -10.28 -2.51 -10.68
CA PHE A 33 -9.31 -2.75 -9.61
C PHE A 33 -9.96 -3.19 -8.29
N ARG A 34 -11.05 -2.52 -7.91
CA ARG A 34 -11.81 -2.84 -6.69
C ARG A 34 -12.38 -4.26 -6.75
N ASP A 35 -12.88 -4.66 -7.90
CA ASP A 35 -13.52 -5.96 -8.09
C ASP A 35 -12.48 -7.10 -7.96
N VAL A 36 -11.25 -6.90 -8.48
CA VAL A 36 -10.12 -7.83 -8.28
C VAL A 36 -9.68 -7.90 -6.82
N CYS A 37 -9.66 -6.76 -6.12
CA CYS A 37 -9.28 -6.71 -4.71
C CYS A 37 -10.42 -7.03 -3.72
N HIS A 38 -11.61 -7.37 -4.21
CA HIS A 38 -12.83 -7.57 -3.42
C HIS A 38 -13.13 -6.45 -2.40
N MET A 39 -12.86 -5.20 -2.78
CA MET A 39 -12.94 -4.04 -1.89
C MET A 39 -14.33 -3.41 -1.82
N SER A 40 -14.66 -2.77 -0.69
CA SER A 40 -15.91 -2.01 -0.55
C SER A 40 -15.90 -0.76 -1.44
N ARG A 41 -17.09 -0.20 -1.75
CA ARG A 41 -17.21 1.00 -2.60
C ARG A 41 -16.62 2.26 -1.96
N THR A 42 -16.61 2.35 -0.63
CA THR A 42 -16.09 3.50 0.12
C THR A 42 -14.59 3.39 0.42
N TYR A 43 -14.00 2.23 0.18
CA TYR A 43 -12.65 1.87 0.55
C TYR A 43 -11.56 2.86 0.11
N LEU A 44 -11.54 3.24 -1.17
CA LEU A 44 -10.53 4.15 -1.70
C LEU A 44 -10.60 5.54 -1.06
N GLU A 45 -11.81 6.01 -0.75
CA GLU A 45 -12.03 7.27 -0.05
C GLU A 45 -11.61 7.15 1.43
N GLU A 46 -11.83 6.01 2.06
CA GLU A 46 -11.42 5.74 3.43
C GLU A 46 -9.89 5.61 3.57
N ILE A 47 -9.17 5.00 2.61
CA ILE A 47 -7.69 5.04 2.57
C ILE A 47 -7.22 6.48 2.49
N LYS A 48 -7.74 7.25 1.52
CA LYS A 48 -7.32 8.63 1.29
C LYS A 48 -7.50 9.48 2.55
N GLN A 49 -8.58 9.25 3.29
CA GLN A 49 -8.90 9.98 4.52
C GLN A 49 -8.21 9.39 5.76
N GLY A 50 -7.46 8.29 5.63
CA GLY A 50 -6.85 7.59 6.76
C GLY A 50 -7.86 7.08 7.79
N LYS A 51 -9.12 6.87 7.38
CA LYS A 51 -10.23 6.54 8.28
C LYS A 51 -10.38 5.05 8.57
N GLY A 52 -9.71 4.20 7.81
CA GLY A 52 -9.78 2.75 7.99
C GLY A 52 -8.66 2.21 8.86
N ASN A 53 -9.03 1.37 9.83
CA ASN A 53 -8.09 0.53 10.57
C ASN A 53 -7.70 -0.67 9.70
N TYR A 54 -6.91 -0.45 8.66
CA TYR A 54 -6.51 -1.53 7.76
C TYR A 54 -5.36 -2.37 8.35
N GLU A 55 -5.43 -3.68 8.15
CA GLU A 55 -4.38 -4.61 8.57
C GLU A 55 -3.30 -4.67 7.50
N VAL A 56 -2.07 -5.02 7.89
CA VAL A 56 -0.91 -5.09 6.98
C VAL A 56 -1.20 -6.02 5.80
N ASP A 57 -1.83 -7.15 6.08
CA ASP A 57 -2.25 -8.17 5.10
C ASP A 57 -3.20 -7.58 4.03
N TYR A 58 -3.98 -6.55 4.40
CA TYR A 58 -4.88 -5.88 3.48
C TYR A 58 -4.11 -4.96 2.50
N TYR A 59 -3.06 -4.29 2.98
CA TYR A 59 -2.18 -3.50 2.11
C TYR A 59 -1.37 -4.36 1.16
N GLU A 60 -0.90 -5.51 1.65
CA GLU A 60 -0.25 -6.50 0.80
C GLU A 60 -1.18 -6.97 -0.32
N HIS A 61 -2.44 -7.27 0.00
CA HIS A 61 -3.43 -7.67 -0.99
C HIS A 61 -3.65 -6.62 -2.10
N ILE A 62 -3.78 -5.33 -1.73
CA ILE A 62 -3.87 -4.22 -2.71
C ILE A 62 -2.66 -4.22 -3.65
N LEU A 63 -1.46 -4.31 -3.07
CA LEU A 63 -0.24 -4.12 -3.83
C LEU A 63 0.02 -5.29 -4.77
N ARG A 64 -0.28 -6.51 -4.33
CA ARG A 64 -0.22 -7.71 -5.18
C ARG A 64 -1.28 -7.71 -6.28
N ALA A 65 -2.43 -7.06 -6.08
CA ALA A 65 -3.46 -7.00 -7.11
C ALA A 65 -2.96 -6.36 -8.43
N PHE A 66 -1.91 -5.53 -8.38
CA PHE A 66 -1.30 -4.98 -9.60
C PHE A 66 -0.67 -6.05 -10.51
N GLU A 67 -0.31 -7.22 -9.97
CA GLU A 67 0.19 -8.37 -10.77
C GLU A 67 -0.83 -8.81 -11.83
N GLU A 68 -2.13 -8.56 -11.62
CA GLU A 68 -3.20 -8.87 -12.57
C GLU A 68 -3.39 -7.80 -13.67
N PHE A 69 -2.75 -6.63 -13.55
CA PHE A 69 -3.00 -5.48 -14.41
C PHE A 69 -1.76 -4.95 -15.15
N THR A 70 -0.57 -5.40 -14.81
CA THR A 70 0.68 -4.95 -15.42
C THR A 70 1.72 -6.07 -15.45
N ASP A 71 2.88 -5.80 -16.05
CA ASP A 71 3.97 -6.78 -16.08
C ASP A 71 4.65 -6.93 -14.70
N GLU A 72 5.45 -7.98 -14.57
CA GLU A 72 6.13 -8.33 -13.31
C GLU A 72 7.05 -7.19 -12.81
N GLU A 73 7.71 -6.48 -13.73
CA GLU A 73 8.65 -5.40 -13.37
C GLU A 73 7.89 -4.21 -12.75
N ASP A 74 6.81 -3.78 -13.40
CA ASP A 74 5.99 -2.68 -12.92
C ASP A 74 5.21 -3.06 -11.66
N ALA A 75 4.67 -4.28 -11.57
CA ALA A 75 3.99 -4.77 -10.38
C ALA A 75 4.95 -4.81 -9.17
N HIS A 76 6.17 -5.33 -9.37
CA HIS A 76 7.19 -5.36 -8.33
C HIS A 76 7.61 -3.95 -7.90
N ARG A 77 7.79 -3.01 -8.85
CA ARG A 77 8.09 -1.61 -8.54
C ARG A 77 6.98 -0.98 -7.68
N ILE A 78 5.72 -1.17 -8.06
CA ILE A 78 4.56 -0.65 -7.33
C ILE A 78 4.50 -1.23 -5.92
N TYR A 79 4.73 -2.54 -5.77
CA TYR A 79 4.78 -3.20 -4.48
C TYR A 79 5.83 -2.57 -3.56
N VAL A 80 7.08 -2.44 -4.03
CA VAL A 80 8.19 -1.89 -3.24
C VAL A 80 7.96 -0.43 -2.87
N GLU A 81 7.50 0.41 -3.81
CA GLU A 81 7.18 1.81 -3.53
C GLU A 81 6.01 1.95 -2.55
N GLY A 82 4.96 1.15 -2.73
CA GLY A 82 3.78 1.13 -1.87
C GLY A 82 4.11 0.76 -0.43
N VAL A 83 4.90 -0.30 -0.22
CA VAL A 83 5.37 -0.72 1.12
C VAL A 83 6.22 0.38 1.76
N ARG A 84 7.14 1.01 1.00
CA ARG A 84 7.98 2.12 1.51
C ARG A 84 7.16 3.32 1.96
N LEU A 85 6.13 3.68 1.20
CA LEU A 85 5.23 4.78 1.53
C LEU A 85 4.36 4.45 2.74
N LEU A 86 3.84 3.23 2.82
CA LEU A 86 3.01 2.78 3.94
C LEU A 86 3.80 2.59 5.22
N PHE A 87 5.06 2.18 5.15
CA PHE A 87 5.85 1.85 6.33
C PHE A 87 7.25 2.48 6.25
N PRO A 88 7.36 3.83 6.28
CA PRO A 88 8.65 4.51 6.16
C PRO A 88 9.61 4.14 7.30
N GLY A 89 9.08 3.71 8.44
CA GLY A 89 9.85 3.22 9.59
C GLY A 89 10.40 1.79 9.45
N LEU A 90 9.88 0.96 8.53
CA LEU A 90 10.46 -0.36 8.20
C LEU A 90 11.65 -0.24 7.24
N THR A 91 11.79 0.90 6.54
CA THR A 91 12.82 1.12 5.52
C THR A 91 13.98 1.98 6.00
N LYS A 92 13.84 2.63 7.15
CA LYS A 92 15.02 3.11 7.88
C LYS A 92 15.68 1.87 8.48
N LYS A 93 16.81 1.45 7.89
CA LYS A 93 17.80 0.70 8.67
C LYS A 93 17.92 1.40 10.01
N ASP A 94 17.72 0.67 11.10
CA ASP A 94 18.28 1.02 12.39
C ASP A 94 19.76 1.32 12.16
N GLY A 95 20.08 2.61 12.03
CA GLY A 95 21.39 3.12 12.31
C GLY A 95 21.53 3.08 13.82
N GLY A 96 22.06 1.98 14.34
CA GLY A 96 22.43 1.89 15.75
C GLY A 96 22.51 0.45 16.26
N GLN A 97 23.67 -0.19 16.09
CA GLN A 97 24.48 -0.85 17.13
C GLN A 97 25.41 -1.89 16.49
N GLU A 98 26.67 -1.53 16.26
CA GLU A 98 27.78 -2.47 16.49
C GLU A 98 28.25 -2.22 17.92
N GLU A 99 27.86 -3.13 18.83
CA GLU A 99 28.57 -3.36 20.08
C GLU A 99 29.72 -4.34 19.81
N VAL A 100 30.95 -3.83 19.76
CA VAL A 100 32.12 -4.25 20.57
C VAL A 100 33.23 -3.21 20.47
#